data_AF-A0AAV8ZZ26-F1
#
_entry.id   AF-A0AAV8ZZ26-F1
#
_cell.length_a   1.000
_cell.length_b   1.000
_cell.length_c   1.000
_cell.angle_alpha   90.00
_cell.angle_beta   90.00
_cell.angle_gamma   90.00
#
_symmetry.space_group_name_H-M   'P 1'
#
loop_
_entity.id
_entity.type
_entity.pdbx_description
1 polymer ?
#
loop_
_entity_poly.entity_id
_entity_poly.type
_entity_poly.pdbx_seq_one_letter_code
_entity_poly.pdbx_strand_id
1 'polypeptide(L)'
;MLEIITLLKASRTMTSMRRAMGRPSGRWVSVDMRRRAAEVREAERGRSARRRRRRRELESKSSRRRPLKLQEKDPIFISIALNERNEFGMFINVYVFMNVIEPLYGFYGFNRADTPSKTPENLLRSKTLISFSMDGMNDFETQLQEFFTEVKDLIEKGDKGSAIDLLQANYIAVADQIHAGDRGIEQAAILDIIAMGYMSLDDQKLAGRLLEMLNDIVGGIHNDTPLLGSVLLHMGSMHASLGKFEDAMLYYGRGIEILERLFGKHNQCLVASLLGLAKVFTRTGKASRAIDIYHRTIKILEKSGGAENEDIIIPLFGLGNVLISEGRTEDAKTSFCRMLSIYKNLYGSKDGRVGMAMCSLAHCLCAKGDIEEAIHLYREGLQIITDSEYKALDDGLLEKMKVDLAELLHVAGRDHEGRQILEECLLIMEKHKGSEHPSLVSHFLNLATSYSRSKNFVESERLLRTSLRIMIKTVGPEDQSITVPMLHLAVTLYHLKRDEEAEELALKVVYIRENAFGKHSLPVGEALDCLVSIQTRLDRDAGKVLALLKRVLSIQERELGYESEEAMTTLKKVIFYLDKTGKKEEKLPLQKRLSVLRTKYKQKVAV
;
A
#
# COMPACT_ATOMS: atom_id res chain seq x y z
N MET A 1 5.77 6.40 5.49
CA MET A 1 7.02 6.87 6.14
C MET A 1 8.06 5.76 6.35
N LEU A 2 7.68 4.50 6.63
CA LEU A 2 8.64 3.38 6.61
C LEU A 2 9.08 2.95 5.20
N GLU A 3 8.29 3.22 4.17
CA GLU A 3 8.61 2.85 2.77
C GLU A 3 9.69 3.72 2.11
N ILE A 4 10.01 4.89 2.70
CA ILE A 4 11.15 5.71 2.28
C ILE A 4 12.47 5.02 2.65
N ILE A 5 12.49 4.23 3.73
CA ILE A 5 13.71 3.55 4.21
C ILE A 5 13.98 2.26 3.43
N THR A 6 12.94 1.55 2.98
CA THR A 6 13.08 0.27 2.27
C THR A 6 13.55 0.46 0.82
N LEU A 7 13.06 1.49 0.12
CA LEU A 7 13.48 1.80 -1.26
C LEU A 7 14.89 2.43 -1.33
N LEU A 8 15.33 3.13 -0.28
CA LEU A 8 16.72 3.59 -0.17
C LEU A 8 17.72 2.45 0.12
N LYS A 9 17.29 1.33 0.71
CA LYS A 9 18.15 0.14 0.90
C LYS A 9 18.35 -0.66 -0.40
N ALA A 10 17.34 -0.73 -1.28
CA ALA A 10 17.44 -1.43 -2.56
C ALA A 10 18.39 -0.75 -3.58
N SER A 11 18.76 0.52 -3.38
CA SER A 11 19.74 1.20 -4.24
C SER A 11 21.21 0.86 -3.91
N ARG A 12 21.48 0.18 -2.77
CA ARG A 12 22.85 -0.11 -2.29
C ARG A 12 23.47 -1.43 -2.81
N THR A 13 22.73 -2.30 -3.48
CA THR A 13 23.24 -3.63 -3.90
C THR A 13 23.69 -3.75 -5.36
N MET A 14 23.70 -2.65 -6.13
CA MET A 14 24.12 -2.66 -7.55
C MET A 14 25.50 -2.01 -7.82
N THR A 15 26.37 -1.90 -6.80
CA THR A 15 27.75 -1.41 -6.99
C THR A 15 28.87 -2.30 -6.45
N SER A 16 28.57 -3.44 -5.80
CA SER A 16 29.61 -4.35 -5.28
C SER A 16 29.76 -5.69 -6.03
N MET A 17 28.83 -6.06 -6.91
CA MET A 17 28.83 -7.38 -7.59
C MET A 17 29.31 -7.35 -9.05
N ARG A 18 30.42 -6.66 -9.34
CA ARG A 18 31.12 -6.78 -10.67
C ARG A 18 32.65 -6.81 -10.61
N ARG A 19 33.24 -7.08 -9.43
CA ARG A 19 34.71 -7.25 -9.28
C ARG A 19 35.17 -8.63 -8.82
N ALA A 20 34.26 -9.56 -8.57
CA ALA A 20 34.63 -10.91 -8.15
C ALA A 20 33.95 -11.97 -9.03
N MET A 21 34.31 -12.05 -10.31
CA MET A 21 34.34 -13.32 -11.03
C MET A 21 35.43 -13.24 -12.10
N GLY A 22 36.47 -14.05 -11.89
CA GLY A 22 37.62 -14.18 -12.77
C GLY A 22 37.21 -14.70 -14.14
N ARG A 23 38.03 -14.35 -15.15
CA ARG A 23 37.97 -14.92 -16.49
C ARG A 23 38.11 -16.44 -16.43
N PRO A 24 37.37 -17.17 -17.27
CA PRO A 24 37.88 -18.41 -17.84
C PRO A 24 38.37 -18.16 -19.27
N SER A 25 39.62 -18.53 -19.48
CA SER A 25 40.24 -18.82 -20.77
C SER A 25 39.56 -19.99 -21.49
N GLY A 26 39.37 -19.93 -22.81
CA GLY A 26 39.12 -21.12 -23.61
C GLY A 26 38.47 -20.86 -24.98
N ARG A 27 39.28 -21.07 -26.03
CA ARG A 27 38.92 -21.15 -27.46
C ARG A 27 37.65 -21.96 -27.72
N TRP A 28 36.86 -21.59 -28.73
CA TRP A 28 36.55 -22.39 -29.95
C TRP A 28 36.00 -21.46 -31.07
N VAL A 29 36.22 -21.87 -32.31
CA VAL A 29 36.15 -21.12 -33.57
C VAL A 29 34.83 -21.42 -34.28
N SER A 30 34.23 -20.44 -34.98
CA SER A 30 33.68 -20.71 -36.31
C SER A 30 33.76 -19.47 -37.21
N VAL A 31 34.02 -19.76 -38.48
CA VAL A 31 34.47 -18.88 -39.55
C VAL A 31 33.24 -18.47 -40.35
N ASP A 32 32.66 -17.28 -40.09
CA ASP A 32 31.79 -16.65 -41.10
C ASP A 32 31.52 -15.13 -40.93
N MET A 33 31.99 -14.49 -39.86
CA MET A 33 31.88 -13.03 -39.70
C MET A 33 33.10 -12.23 -40.17
N ARG A 34 34.08 -12.86 -40.83
CA ARG A 34 35.27 -12.17 -41.36
C ARG A 34 35.11 -11.61 -42.77
N ARG A 35 34.01 -11.91 -43.48
CA ARG A 35 33.80 -11.45 -44.86
C ARG A 35 33.05 -10.11 -44.97
N ARG A 36 32.28 -9.71 -43.95
CA ARG A 36 31.53 -8.42 -43.95
C ARG A 36 32.29 -7.23 -43.33
N ALA A 37 33.50 -7.43 -42.81
CA ALA A 37 34.33 -6.37 -42.21
C ALA A 37 35.40 -5.79 -43.14
N ALA A 38 35.50 -6.29 -44.38
CA ALA A 38 36.49 -5.86 -45.38
C ALA A 38 35.96 -4.74 -46.31
N GLU A 39 34.66 -4.67 -46.58
CA GLU A 39 34.08 -3.68 -47.51
C GLU A 39 33.88 -2.29 -46.88
N VAL A 40 33.85 -2.18 -45.55
CA VAL A 40 33.73 -0.88 -44.86
C VAL A 40 35.10 -0.18 -44.70
N ARG A 41 36.22 -0.91 -44.84
CA ARG A 41 37.58 -0.36 -44.63
C ARG A 41 38.20 0.32 -45.85
N GLU A 42 37.61 0.21 -47.03
CA GLU A 42 38.06 0.97 -48.23
C GLU A 42 37.36 2.33 -48.38
N ALA A 43 36.17 2.53 -47.79
CA ALA A 43 35.45 3.81 -47.83
C ALA A 43 36.01 4.90 -46.90
N GLU A 44 36.88 4.54 -45.95
CA GLU A 44 37.49 5.46 -44.97
C GLU A 44 38.92 5.93 -45.32
N ARG A 45 39.59 5.29 -46.28
CA ARG A 45 40.96 5.68 -46.69
C ARG A 45 41.01 6.91 -47.62
N GLY A 46 39.90 7.28 -48.26
CA GLY A 46 39.81 8.48 -49.11
C GLY A 46 39.60 9.81 -48.37
N ARG A 47 39.13 9.79 -47.11
CA ARG A 47 38.76 11.02 -46.37
C ARG A 47 39.84 11.53 -45.40
N SER A 48 40.89 10.75 -45.16
CA SER A 48 41.97 11.09 -44.22
C SER A 48 43.17 11.83 -44.85
N ALA A 49 43.27 11.91 -46.18
CA ALA A 49 44.35 12.61 -46.87
C ALA A 49 44.09 14.12 -47.08
N ARG A 50 42.82 14.57 -47.12
CA ARG A 50 42.47 16.01 -47.28
C ARG A 50 42.45 16.81 -45.97
N ARG A 51 42.34 16.16 -44.80
CA ARG A 51 42.33 16.82 -43.47
C ARG A 51 43.71 17.03 -42.85
N ARG A 52 44.75 16.33 -43.34
CA ARG A 52 46.14 16.46 -42.83
C ARG A 52 46.94 17.61 -43.47
N ARG A 53 46.49 18.17 -44.60
CA ARG A 53 47.16 19.30 -45.27
C ARG A 53 46.69 20.69 -44.80
N ARG A 54 45.48 20.81 -44.22
CA ARG A 54 44.93 22.07 -43.66
C ARG A 54 45.22 22.31 -42.17
N ARG A 55 45.86 21.36 -41.48
CA ARG A 55 46.11 21.41 -40.02
C ARG A 55 47.58 21.68 -39.65
N ARG A 56 48.44 21.98 -40.63
CA ARG A 56 49.88 22.30 -40.40
C ARG A 56 50.25 23.77 -40.63
N GLU A 57 49.30 24.63 -41.00
CA GLU A 57 49.57 26.06 -41.26
C GLU A 57 48.89 27.04 -40.28
N LEU A 58 48.17 26.57 -39.26
CA LEU A 58 47.37 27.45 -38.37
C LEU A 58 47.58 27.25 -36.86
N GLU A 59 48.62 26.54 -36.43
CA GLU A 59 48.98 26.45 -35.01
C GLU A 59 50.47 26.78 -34.79
N SER A 60 50.81 28.07 -34.75
CA SER A 60 51.96 28.57 -34.01
C SER A 60 51.52 29.77 -33.17
N LYS A 61 51.61 29.61 -31.83
CA LYS A 61 51.44 30.58 -30.72
C LYS A 61 50.05 30.70 -30.05
N SER A 62 49.82 29.77 -29.10
CA SER A 62 49.24 29.88 -27.73
C SER A 62 48.19 30.98 -27.44
N SER A 63 46.89 30.70 -27.29
CA SER A 63 46.13 29.98 -26.22
C SER A 63 45.57 30.86 -25.09
N ARG A 64 44.28 31.24 -25.21
CA ARG A 64 43.36 31.58 -24.09
C ARG A 64 42.00 30.89 -24.30
N ARG A 65 41.54 30.21 -23.23
CA ARG A 65 40.16 29.85 -22.80
C ARG A 65 39.34 28.75 -23.57
N ARG A 66 39.10 27.64 -22.82
CA ARG A 66 37.85 26.89 -22.46
C ARG A 66 36.60 26.90 -23.37
N PRO A 67 35.59 26.03 -23.15
CA PRO A 67 35.55 24.69 -22.49
C PRO A 67 34.72 23.65 -23.30
N LEU A 68 34.70 22.34 -22.96
CA LEU A 68 33.52 21.47 -23.19
C LEU A 68 33.61 20.07 -22.56
N LYS A 69 32.44 19.65 -22.02
CA LYS A 69 31.89 18.30 -21.77
C LYS A 69 32.37 17.52 -20.53
N LEU A 70 31.65 17.73 -19.43
CA LEU A 70 31.27 16.63 -18.53
C LEU A 70 29.84 16.21 -18.88
N GLN A 71 29.68 14.98 -19.38
CA GLN A 71 28.40 14.27 -19.34
C GLN A 71 28.24 13.72 -17.92
N GLU A 72 27.52 14.44 -17.07
CA GLU A 72 26.99 13.89 -15.81
C GLU A 72 25.71 13.12 -16.13
N LYS A 73 25.60 11.91 -15.56
CA LYS A 73 24.40 11.08 -15.62
C LYS A 73 23.43 11.62 -14.58
N ASP A 74 22.24 12.05 -15.03
CA ASP A 74 21.14 12.47 -14.17
C ASP A 74 20.63 11.30 -13.31
N PRO A 75 20.51 11.44 -11.98
CA PRO A 75 19.65 10.60 -11.17
C PRO A 75 18.24 11.20 -11.21
N ILE A 76 17.43 10.77 -12.16
CA ILE A 76 16.00 11.06 -12.26
C ILE A 76 15.26 9.80 -11.80
N PHE A 77 14.55 9.93 -10.68
CA PHE A 77 13.36 9.18 -10.27
C PHE A 77 13.42 7.65 -10.21
N ILE A 78 13.37 7.11 -8.99
CA ILE A 78 12.49 5.99 -8.64
C ILE A 78 11.85 6.33 -7.29
N SER A 79 10.59 6.75 -7.33
CA SER A 79 9.67 6.77 -6.19
C SER A 79 8.28 6.63 -6.79
N ILE A 80 7.97 5.41 -7.21
CA ILE A 80 6.60 5.00 -7.52
C ILE A 80 6.45 3.68 -6.80
N ALA A 81 5.78 3.68 -5.66
CA ALA A 81 5.24 2.48 -5.07
C ALA A 81 4.14 2.86 -4.07
N LEU A 82 2.95 2.35 -4.38
CA LEU A 82 1.99 1.82 -3.42
C LEU A 82 1.31 2.86 -2.53
N ASN A 83 0.42 3.66 -3.13
CA ASN A 83 -0.80 4.01 -2.40
C ASN A 83 -1.72 2.78 -2.46
N GLU A 84 -1.44 1.81 -1.61
CA GLU A 84 -2.40 0.78 -1.28
C GLU A 84 -3.06 1.13 0.03
N ARG A 85 -4.36 1.46 -0.06
CA ARG A 85 -5.28 0.99 0.96
C ARG A 85 -4.95 -0.49 1.16
N ASN A 86 -4.40 -0.84 2.32
CA ASN A 86 -4.21 -2.24 2.73
C ASN A 86 -5.60 -2.93 2.74
N GLU A 87 -6.04 -3.38 1.57
CA GLU A 87 -7.27 -4.12 1.31
C GLU A 87 -7.12 -5.61 1.64
N PHE A 88 -5.93 -6.05 2.05
CA PHE A 88 -5.80 -7.24 2.94
C PHE A 88 -6.60 -7.08 4.24
N GLY A 89 -6.90 -5.82 4.60
CA GLY A 89 -7.86 -5.47 5.62
C GLY A 89 -9.28 -5.97 5.32
N MET A 90 -9.67 -6.18 4.06
CA MET A 90 -10.96 -6.80 3.69
C MET A 90 -10.92 -8.31 3.86
N PHE A 91 -9.83 -9.02 3.56
CA PHE A 91 -9.80 -10.47 3.80
C PHE A 91 -9.74 -10.80 5.30
N ILE A 92 -9.01 -10.00 6.09
CA ILE A 92 -9.01 -10.11 7.56
C ILE A 92 -10.31 -9.56 8.15
N ASN A 93 -10.91 -8.48 7.63
CA ASN A 93 -12.22 -8.04 8.10
C ASN A 93 -13.28 -9.06 7.73
N VAL A 94 -13.36 -9.56 6.49
CA VAL A 94 -14.31 -10.58 6.06
C VAL A 94 -14.06 -11.90 6.77
N TYR A 95 -12.82 -12.36 7.00
CA TYR A 95 -12.55 -13.61 7.74
C TYR A 95 -12.72 -13.44 9.27
N VAL A 96 -12.37 -12.30 9.87
CA VAL A 96 -12.69 -12.00 11.28
C VAL A 96 -14.20 -11.80 11.44
N PHE A 97 -14.90 -11.21 10.47
CA PHE A 97 -16.35 -10.99 10.47
C PHE A 97 -17.14 -12.27 10.15
N MET A 98 -16.61 -13.16 9.30
CA MET A 98 -17.22 -14.44 8.89
C MET A 98 -16.83 -15.61 9.79
N ASN A 99 -15.61 -15.67 10.34
CA ASN A 99 -15.11 -16.84 11.06
C ASN A 99 -14.75 -16.58 12.53
N VAL A 100 -14.66 -15.32 12.98
CA VAL A 100 -14.32 -14.97 14.38
C VAL A 100 -15.45 -14.22 15.11
N ILE A 101 -16.25 -13.41 14.40
CA ILE A 101 -17.45 -12.73 14.91
C ILE A 101 -18.68 -13.65 14.84
N GLU A 102 -18.81 -14.47 13.79
CA GLU A 102 -19.92 -15.44 13.66
C GLU A 102 -20.01 -16.43 14.85
N PRO A 103 -18.89 -16.93 15.40
CA PRO A 103 -18.93 -17.71 16.63
C PRO A 103 -19.25 -16.87 17.88
N LEU A 104 -19.15 -15.54 17.92
CA LEU A 104 -19.39 -14.79 19.18
C LEU A 104 -20.88 -14.62 19.50
N TYR A 105 -21.75 -14.63 18.49
CA TYR A 105 -23.20 -14.80 18.70
C TYR A 105 -23.61 -16.28 18.77
N GLY A 106 -22.81 -17.19 18.19
CA GLY A 106 -23.04 -18.65 18.23
C GLY A 106 -22.40 -19.42 19.39
N PHE A 107 -21.48 -18.83 20.17
CA PHE A 107 -20.78 -19.52 21.27
C PHE A 107 -21.63 -19.65 22.54
N TYR A 108 -22.84 -19.10 22.54
CA TYR A 108 -23.83 -19.29 23.60
C TYR A 108 -24.85 -20.40 23.31
N GLY A 109 -24.50 -21.39 22.47
CA GLY A 109 -25.32 -22.60 22.28
C GLY A 109 -24.57 -23.74 21.58
N PHE A 110 -24.56 -24.92 22.21
CA PHE A 110 -23.89 -26.15 21.77
C PHE A 110 -24.31 -26.71 20.39
N ASN A 111 -23.35 -27.41 19.75
CA ASN A 111 -23.45 -28.53 18.78
C ASN A 111 -24.57 -28.53 17.73
N ARG A 112 -24.15 -28.47 16.46
CA ARG A 112 -24.90 -28.91 15.26
C ARG A 112 -25.74 -30.18 15.50
N ALA A 113 -27.01 -30.10 15.15
CA ALA A 113 -27.78 -31.24 14.64
C ALA A 113 -28.71 -30.75 13.51
N ASP A 114 -28.81 -31.57 12.47
CA ASP A 114 -29.49 -31.35 11.20
C ASP A 114 -31.00 -31.05 11.29
N THR A 115 -31.55 -30.59 10.14
CA THR A 115 -32.92 -30.75 9.58
C THR A 115 -33.78 -29.47 9.47
N PRO A 116 -34.85 -29.44 8.62
CA PRO A 116 -34.75 -29.12 7.20
C PRO A 116 -35.65 -27.95 6.75
N SER A 117 -35.42 -27.49 5.51
CA SER A 117 -36.18 -26.51 4.74
C SER A 117 -37.70 -26.46 4.99
N LYS A 118 -38.24 -25.26 5.24
CA LYS A 118 -39.65 -24.92 4.94
C LYS A 118 -39.78 -23.58 4.23
N THR A 119 -40.71 -23.57 3.29
CA THR A 119 -41.01 -22.61 2.22
C THR A 119 -41.66 -21.29 2.70
N PRO A 120 -41.69 -20.26 1.84
CA PRO A 120 -41.90 -18.87 2.23
C PRO A 120 -43.34 -18.40 1.99
N GLU A 121 -44.10 -18.16 3.05
CA GLU A 121 -45.38 -17.44 2.96
C GLU A 121 -45.79 -16.92 4.36
N ASN A 122 -45.14 -15.83 4.80
CA ASN A 122 -45.64 -14.87 5.83
C ASN A 122 -44.65 -13.68 6.04
N LEU A 123 -43.95 -13.26 4.98
CA LEU A 123 -42.73 -12.43 5.01
C LEU A 123 -42.93 -10.91 5.28
N LEU A 124 -44.08 -10.46 5.80
CA LEU A 124 -44.36 -9.01 5.92
C LEU A 124 -44.95 -8.53 7.25
N ARG A 125 -45.11 -9.38 8.27
CA ARG A 125 -45.73 -8.96 9.55
C ARG A 125 -44.90 -9.14 10.82
N SER A 126 -43.61 -9.51 10.73
CA SER A 126 -42.73 -9.64 11.91
C SER A 126 -41.40 -8.86 11.81
N LYS A 127 -41.36 -7.76 11.04
CA LYS A 127 -40.13 -6.97 10.77
C LYS A 127 -39.76 -5.94 11.86
N THR A 128 -39.96 -6.26 13.13
CA THR A 128 -39.53 -5.39 14.23
C THR A 128 -39.23 -6.26 15.45
N LEU A 129 -38.14 -5.96 16.16
CA LEU A 129 -37.71 -6.61 17.42
C LEU A 129 -38.69 -6.38 18.60
N ILE A 130 -40.00 -6.38 18.34
CA ILE A 130 -41.02 -6.02 19.32
C ILE A 130 -42.02 -7.16 19.45
N SER A 131 -41.63 -8.18 20.21
CA SER A 131 -42.54 -8.84 21.14
C SER A 131 -41.78 -9.17 22.42
N PHE A 132 -41.73 -8.23 23.35
CA PHE A 132 -41.17 -8.46 24.68
C PHE A 132 -42.06 -9.41 25.48
N SER A 133 -41.49 -10.55 25.86
CA SER A 133 -41.90 -11.37 27.01
C SER A 133 -40.72 -11.40 27.96
N MET A 134 -40.93 -11.01 29.22
CA MET A 134 -39.96 -11.19 30.29
C MET A 134 -39.78 -12.68 30.59
N ASP A 135 -38.90 -13.35 29.85
CA ASP A 135 -38.19 -14.55 30.31
C ASP A 135 -37.07 -14.94 29.31
N GLY A 136 -35.82 -14.97 29.78
CA GLY A 136 -34.70 -15.62 29.09
C GLY A 136 -33.80 -14.72 28.25
N MET A 137 -32.56 -14.51 28.71
CA MET A 137 -31.43 -13.89 28.00
C MET A 137 -31.14 -14.48 26.61
N ASN A 138 -31.74 -15.62 26.25
CA ASN A 138 -31.58 -16.28 24.96
C ASN A 138 -32.47 -15.70 23.85
N ASP A 139 -33.61 -15.09 24.15
CA ASP A 139 -34.54 -14.64 23.09
C ASP A 139 -34.03 -13.36 22.41
N PHE A 140 -33.59 -12.38 23.20
CA PHE A 140 -33.04 -11.13 22.65
C PHE A 140 -31.75 -11.33 21.84
N GLU A 141 -30.81 -12.15 22.32
CA GLU A 141 -29.57 -12.44 21.58
C GLU A 141 -29.86 -13.18 20.26
N THR A 142 -30.83 -14.10 20.26
CA THR A 142 -31.30 -14.78 19.04
C THR A 142 -31.87 -13.77 18.06
N GLN A 143 -32.72 -12.85 18.52
CA GLN A 143 -33.31 -11.85 17.65
C GLN A 143 -32.27 -10.85 17.10
N LEU A 144 -31.26 -10.47 17.88
CA LEU A 144 -30.13 -9.69 17.38
C LEU A 144 -29.36 -10.43 16.28
N GLN A 145 -29.13 -11.73 16.47
CA GLN A 145 -28.43 -12.55 15.48
C GLN A 145 -29.25 -12.70 14.19
N GLU A 146 -30.57 -12.87 14.31
CA GLU A 146 -31.48 -12.89 13.15
C GLU A 146 -31.44 -11.54 12.40
N PHE A 147 -31.54 -10.43 13.12
CA PHE A 147 -31.44 -9.08 12.53
C PHE A 147 -30.11 -8.87 11.80
N PHE A 148 -28.99 -9.22 12.44
CA PHE A 148 -27.66 -9.14 11.81
C PHE A 148 -27.57 -10.01 10.55
N THR A 149 -28.06 -11.26 10.64
CA THR A 149 -28.01 -12.22 9.54
C THR A 149 -28.87 -11.77 8.37
N GLU A 150 -30.07 -11.23 8.62
CA GLU A 150 -30.95 -10.73 7.56
C GLU A 150 -30.33 -9.52 6.83
N VAL A 151 -29.77 -8.56 7.58
CA VAL A 151 -29.04 -7.42 6.98
C VAL A 151 -27.88 -7.90 6.12
N LYS A 152 -27.05 -8.82 6.65
CA LYS A 152 -25.91 -9.40 5.94
C LYS A 152 -26.36 -10.08 4.64
N ASP A 153 -27.36 -10.95 4.71
CA ASP A 153 -27.92 -11.66 3.56
C ASP A 153 -28.41 -10.71 2.47
N LEU A 154 -29.11 -9.63 2.85
CA LEU A 154 -29.61 -8.64 1.89
C LEU A 154 -28.45 -7.91 1.19
N ILE A 155 -27.42 -7.52 1.94
CA ILE A 155 -26.23 -6.86 1.39
C ILE A 155 -25.47 -7.80 0.45
N GLU A 156 -25.29 -9.07 0.83
CA GLU A 156 -24.60 -10.08 0.02
C GLU A 156 -25.37 -10.40 -1.28
N LYS A 157 -26.70 -10.42 -1.22
CA LYS A 157 -27.58 -10.56 -2.41
C LYS A 157 -27.63 -9.29 -3.26
N GLY A 158 -27.01 -8.20 -2.81
CA GLY A 158 -27.00 -6.90 -3.50
C GLY A 158 -28.30 -6.09 -3.33
N ASP A 159 -29.25 -6.55 -2.51
CA ASP A 159 -30.48 -5.83 -2.21
C ASP A 159 -30.25 -4.78 -1.12
N LYS A 160 -29.51 -3.73 -1.51
CA LYS A 160 -29.17 -2.61 -0.62
C LYS A 160 -30.39 -1.82 -0.16
N GLY A 161 -31.47 -1.78 -0.96
CA GLY A 161 -32.69 -1.04 -0.63
C GLY A 161 -33.38 -1.66 0.58
N SER A 162 -33.67 -2.95 0.51
CA SER A 162 -34.29 -3.67 1.64
C SER A 162 -33.40 -3.68 2.88
N ALA A 163 -32.07 -3.75 2.72
CA ALA A 163 -31.14 -3.65 3.85
C ALA A 163 -31.26 -2.27 4.55
N ILE A 164 -31.29 -1.19 3.77
CA ILE A 164 -31.48 0.17 4.31
C ILE A 164 -32.82 0.30 5.01
N ASP A 165 -33.91 -0.18 4.41
CA ASP A 165 -35.25 -0.11 5.00
C ASP A 165 -35.30 -0.85 6.35
N LEU A 166 -34.69 -2.04 6.42
CA LEU A 166 -34.62 -2.85 7.65
C LEU A 166 -33.78 -2.15 8.74
N LEU A 167 -32.63 -1.58 8.36
CA LEU A 167 -31.79 -0.80 9.27
C LEU A 167 -32.52 0.44 9.80
N GLN A 168 -33.24 1.16 8.93
CA GLN A 168 -34.01 2.35 9.31
C GLN A 168 -35.18 2.02 10.22
N ALA A 169 -35.93 0.95 9.94
CA ALA A 169 -37.03 0.52 10.79
C ALA A 169 -36.57 0.20 12.22
N ASN A 170 -35.46 -0.52 12.35
CA ASN A 170 -34.87 -0.83 13.66
C ASN A 170 -34.25 0.41 14.33
N TYR A 171 -33.69 1.34 13.54
CA TYR A 171 -33.20 2.62 14.07
C TYR A 171 -34.32 3.46 14.69
N ILE A 172 -35.47 3.57 14.01
CA ILE A 172 -36.62 4.33 14.54
C ILE A 172 -37.09 3.71 15.87
N ALA A 173 -37.22 2.38 15.91
CA ALA A 173 -37.66 1.68 17.11
C ALA A 173 -36.70 1.88 18.30
N VAL A 174 -35.38 1.75 18.09
CA VAL A 174 -34.40 1.95 19.17
C VAL A 174 -34.27 3.42 19.55
N ALA A 175 -34.44 4.36 18.61
CA ALA A 175 -34.44 5.79 18.89
C ALA A 175 -35.60 6.19 19.81
N ASP A 176 -36.81 5.65 19.58
CA ASP A 176 -37.97 5.89 20.44
C ASP A 176 -37.72 5.39 21.88
N GLN A 177 -37.09 4.22 22.06
CA GLN A 177 -36.68 3.71 23.37
C GLN A 177 -35.66 4.64 24.06
N ILE A 178 -34.63 5.08 23.32
CA ILE A 178 -33.61 6.00 23.84
C ILE A 178 -34.23 7.35 24.23
N HIS A 179 -35.23 7.83 23.50
CA HIS A 179 -36.00 9.03 23.83
C HIS A 179 -36.90 8.84 25.04
N ALA A 180 -37.45 7.64 25.24
CA ALA A 180 -38.20 7.27 26.44
C ALA A 180 -37.32 7.12 27.70
N GLY A 181 -36.00 7.07 27.54
CA GLY A 181 -35.01 7.03 28.62
C GLY A 181 -34.22 5.73 28.72
N ASP A 182 -34.52 4.74 27.89
CA ASP A 182 -33.84 3.44 27.89
C ASP A 182 -32.45 3.57 27.26
N ARG A 183 -31.41 3.52 28.10
CA ARG A 183 -30.00 3.64 27.67
C ARG A 183 -29.18 2.47 28.23
N GLY A 184 -29.63 1.26 27.94
CA GLY A 184 -29.00 0.02 28.40
C GLY A 184 -28.15 -0.67 27.32
N ILE A 185 -27.68 -1.87 27.66
CA ILE A 185 -26.89 -2.71 26.76
C ILE A 185 -27.70 -3.17 25.54
N GLU A 186 -29.01 -3.33 25.67
CA GLU A 186 -29.90 -3.74 24.57
C GLU A 186 -29.93 -2.69 23.46
N GLN A 187 -30.15 -1.41 23.82
CA GLN A 187 -30.15 -0.31 22.85
C GLN A 187 -28.77 -0.14 22.21
N ALA A 188 -27.70 -0.32 22.98
CA ALA A 188 -26.33 -0.30 22.45
C ALA A 188 -26.10 -1.41 21.43
N ALA A 189 -26.54 -2.64 21.71
CA ALA A 189 -26.37 -3.78 20.79
C ALA A 189 -27.17 -3.63 19.50
N ILE A 190 -28.39 -3.07 19.55
CA ILE A 190 -29.18 -2.78 18.34
C ILE A 190 -28.48 -1.71 17.49
N LEU A 191 -28.07 -0.59 18.11
CA LEU A 191 -27.35 0.48 17.41
C LEU A 191 -26.01 0.02 16.82
N ASP A 192 -25.31 -0.90 17.49
CA ASP A 192 -24.09 -1.51 16.98
C ASP A 192 -24.31 -2.26 15.67
N ILE A 193 -25.33 -3.13 15.60
CA ILE A 193 -25.70 -3.83 14.35
C ILE A 193 -26.09 -2.83 13.26
N ILE A 194 -26.86 -1.79 13.60
CA ILE A 194 -27.27 -0.77 12.62
C ILE A 194 -26.05 -0.03 12.07
N ALA A 195 -25.13 0.38 12.94
CA ALA A 195 -23.90 1.06 12.55
C ALA A 195 -23.01 0.16 11.67
N MET A 196 -22.86 -1.12 12.01
CA MET A 196 -22.17 -2.10 11.15
C MET A 196 -22.84 -2.26 9.80
N GLY A 197 -24.18 -2.30 9.74
CA GLY A 197 -24.94 -2.36 8.48
C GLY A 197 -24.64 -1.18 7.56
N TYR A 198 -24.66 0.05 8.10
CA TYR A 198 -24.30 1.24 7.33
C TYR A 198 -22.83 1.29 6.91
N MET A 199 -21.91 0.79 7.75
CA MET A 199 -20.50 0.62 7.36
C MET A 199 -20.37 -0.32 6.15
N SER A 200 -21.10 -1.44 6.13
CA SER A 200 -21.11 -2.39 5.02
C SER A 200 -21.75 -1.85 3.74
N LEU A 201 -22.64 -0.86 3.87
CA LEU A 201 -23.24 -0.12 2.75
C LEU A 201 -22.37 1.06 2.27
N ASP A 202 -21.19 1.27 2.87
CA ASP A 202 -20.28 2.40 2.65
C ASP A 202 -20.88 3.78 3.01
N ASP A 203 -21.91 3.82 3.87
CA ASP A 203 -22.41 5.07 4.45
C ASP A 203 -21.68 5.40 5.76
N GLN A 204 -20.42 5.81 5.59
CA GLN A 204 -19.54 6.19 6.70
C GLN A 204 -20.06 7.37 7.52
N LYS A 205 -20.90 8.22 6.92
CA LYS A 205 -21.45 9.41 7.57
C LYS A 205 -22.54 9.03 8.57
N LEU A 206 -23.48 8.16 8.17
CA LEU A 206 -24.50 7.66 9.09
C LEU A 206 -23.87 6.78 10.16
N ALA A 207 -22.97 5.86 9.79
CA ALA A 207 -22.24 5.05 10.75
C ALA A 207 -21.49 5.90 11.80
N GLY A 208 -20.83 6.99 11.36
CA GLY A 208 -20.15 7.92 12.25
C GLY A 208 -21.08 8.58 13.28
N ARG A 209 -22.30 8.96 12.89
CA ARG A 209 -23.30 9.53 13.82
C ARG A 209 -23.84 8.50 14.80
N LEU A 210 -24.09 7.28 14.32
CA LEU A 210 -24.55 6.18 15.17
C LEU A 210 -23.49 5.80 16.22
N LEU A 211 -22.21 5.85 15.86
CA LEU A 211 -21.10 5.64 16.80
C LEU A 211 -21.03 6.72 17.89
N GLU A 212 -21.37 7.97 17.59
CA GLU A 212 -21.45 9.03 18.59
C GLU A 212 -22.56 8.75 19.61
N MET A 213 -23.75 8.35 19.13
CA MET A 213 -24.86 7.92 20.00
C MET A 213 -24.49 6.69 20.83
N LEU A 214 -23.84 5.71 20.19
CA LEU A 214 -23.42 4.47 20.83
C LEU A 214 -22.39 4.74 21.93
N ASN A 215 -21.45 5.66 21.71
CA ASN A 215 -20.48 6.08 22.71
C ASN A 215 -21.15 6.67 23.96
N ASP A 216 -22.14 7.54 23.78
CA ASP A 216 -22.88 8.14 24.90
C ASP A 216 -23.58 7.08 25.77
N ILE A 217 -24.21 6.08 25.14
CA ILE A 217 -24.88 4.98 25.85
C ILE A 217 -23.85 4.09 26.54
N VAL A 218 -22.84 3.64 25.81
CA VAL A 218 -21.79 2.74 26.30
C VAL A 218 -20.93 3.38 27.41
N GLY A 219 -20.83 4.71 27.45
CA GLY A 219 -20.20 5.46 28.54
C GLY A 219 -20.94 5.33 29.88
N GLY A 220 -22.27 5.16 29.85
CA GLY A 220 -23.11 4.97 31.05
C GLY A 220 -23.23 3.51 31.53
N ILE A 221 -22.75 2.54 30.75
CA ILE A 221 -22.81 1.12 31.11
C ILE A 221 -21.56 0.73 31.91
N HIS A 222 -21.74 0.40 33.18
CA HIS A 222 -20.64 0.01 34.09
C HIS A 222 -20.60 -1.48 34.41
N ASN A 223 -21.65 -2.23 34.09
CA ASN A 223 -21.70 -3.67 34.35
C ASN A 223 -20.92 -4.43 33.29
N ASP A 224 -20.06 -5.35 33.73
CA ASP A 224 -19.33 -6.25 32.84
C ASP A 224 -20.28 -7.32 32.32
N THR A 225 -20.64 -7.22 31.04
CA THR A 225 -21.36 -8.27 30.33
C THR A 225 -20.56 -8.71 29.11
N PRO A 226 -20.66 -9.97 28.69
CA PRO A 226 -20.01 -10.42 27.46
C PRO A 226 -20.50 -9.64 26.23
N LEU A 227 -21.80 -9.32 26.19
CA LEU A 227 -22.42 -8.52 25.12
C LEU A 227 -21.77 -7.12 25.02
N LEU A 228 -21.44 -6.47 26.14
CA LEU A 228 -20.70 -5.22 26.13
C LEU A 228 -19.29 -5.38 25.55
N GLY A 229 -18.63 -6.52 25.81
CA GLY A 229 -17.35 -6.86 25.19
C GLY A 229 -17.43 -6.93 23.66
N SER A 230 -18.49 -7.54 23.12
CA SER A 230 -18.75 -7.63 21.68
C SER A 230 -19.06 -6.27 21.04
N VAL A 231 -19.92 -5.46 21.67
CA VAL A 231 -20.20 -4.09 21.19
C VAL A 231 -18.92 -3.25 21.14
N LEU A 232 -18.06 -3.33 22.17
CA LEU A 232 -16.80 -2.60 22.21
C LEU A 232 -15.79 -3.09 21.14
N LEU A 233 -15.79 -4.39 20.83
CA LEU A 233 -15.01 -4.95 19.72
C LEU A 233 -15.43 -4.33 18.38
N HIS A 234 -16.74 -4.28 18.11
CA HIS A 234 -17.29 -3.73 16.88
C HIS A 234 -17.08 -2.23 16.79
N MET A 235 -17.31 -1.47 17.87
CA MET A 235 -16.96 -0.05 17.95
C MET A 235 -15.47 0.18 17.63
N GLY A 236 -14.56 -0.60 18.23
CA GLY A 236 -13.14 -0.52 17.93
C GLY A 236 -12.84 -0.72 16.45
N SER A 237 -13.50 -1.71 15.82
CA SER A 237 -13.38 -2.01 14.38
C SER A 237 -13.90 -0.88 13.49
N MET A 238 -15.07 -0.33 13.81
CA MET A 238 -15.67 0.75 13.04
C MET A 238 -14.84 2.05 13.16
N HIS A 239 -14.42 2.43 14.37
CA HIS A 239 -13.52 3.58 14.57
C HIS A 239 -12.19 3.39 13.81
N ALA A 240 -11.60 2.20 13.81
CA ALA A 240 -10.38 1.91 13.06
C ALA A 240 -10.58 2.02 11.53
N SER A 241 -11.77 1.66 11.05
CA SER A 241 -12.16 1.77 9.63
C SER A 241 -12.38 3.23 9.21
N LEU A 242 -12.91 4.06 10.11
CA LEU A 242 -13.05 5.51 9.94
C LEU A 242 -11.74 6.29 10.16
N GLY A 243 -10.63 5.62 10.45
CA GLY A 243 -9.33 6.24 10.71
C GLY A 243 -9.20 6.92 12.08
N LYS A 244 -10.18 6.76 12.97
CA LYS A 244 -10.16 7.25 14.35
C LYS A 244 -9.42 6.26 15.25
N PHE A 245 -8.09 6.19 15.09
CA PHE A 245 -7.28 5.15 15.71
C PHE A 245 -7.20 5.24 17.25
N GLU A 246 -7.24 6.44 17.81
CA GLU A 246 -7.25 6.68 19.27
C GLU A 246 -8.48 6.06 19.92
N ASP A 247 -9.65 6.35 19.37
CA ASP A 247 -10.93 5.77 19.81
C ASP A 247 -10.92 4.25 19.65
N ALA A 248 -10.40 3.74 18.52
CA ALA A 248 -10.29 2.31 18.29
C ALA A 248 -9.43 1.61 19.37
N MET A 249 -8.28 2.19 19.73
CA MET A 249 -7.43 1.67 20.80
C MET A 249 -8.17 1.66 22.16
N LEU A 250 -8.95 2.72 22.44
CA LEU A 250 -9.73 2.83 23.67
C LEU A 250 -10.77 1.71 23.77
N TYR A 251 -11.60 1.52 22.75
CA TYR A 251 -12.68 0.54 22.80
C TYR A 251 -12.17 -0.91 22.77
N TYR A 252 -11.16 -1.22 21.94
CA TYR A 252 -10.54 -2.54 22.00
C TYR A 252 -9.93 -2.82 23.39
N GLY A 253 -9.24 -1.84 23.98
CA GLY A 253 -8.67 -1.96 25.33
C GLY A 253 -9.73 -2.25 26.39
N ARG A 254 -10.81 -1.46 26.42
CA ARG A 254 -11.93 -1.65 27.35
C ARG A 254 -12.62 -3.00 27.15
N GLY A 255 -12.85 -3.42 25.90
CA GLY A 255 -13.44 -4.72 25.59
C GLY A 255 -12.57 -5.89 26.06
N ILE A 256 -11.25 -5.81 25.86
CA ILE A 256 -10.29 -6.80 26.37
C ILE A 256 -10.34 -6.86 27.90
N GLU A 257 -10.34 -5.72 28.59
CA GLU A 257 -10.38 -5.67 30.06
C GLU A 257 -11.65 -6.33 30.65
N ILE A 258 -12.81 -6.11 30.02
CA ILE A 258 -14.07 -6.75 30.41
C ILE A 258 -13.98 -8.26 30.20
N LEU A 259 -13.60 -8.70 29.00
CA LEU A 259 -13.51 -10.11 28.66
C LEU A 259 -12.45 -10.86 29.51
N GLU A 260 -11.34 -10.19 29.85
CA GLU A 260 -10.33 -10.75 30.76
C GLU A 260 -10.89 -10.97 32.18
N ARG A 261 -11.71 -10.05 32.69
CA ARG A 261 -12.35 -10.19 34.00
C ARG A 261 -13.38 -11.32 34.02
N LEU A 262 -14.16 -11.46 32.94
CA LEU A 262 -15.22 -12.46 32.83
C LEU A 262 -14.68 -13.87 32.57
N PHE A 263 -13.69 -14.00 31.69
CA PHE A 263 -13.28 -15.31 31.14
C PHE A 263 -11.80 -15.65 31.38
N GLY A 264 -11.02 -14.72 31.91
CA GLY A 264 -9.59 -14.87 32.17
C GLY A 264 -8.69 -14.49 31.00
N LYS A 265 -7.41 -14.22 31.32
CA LYS A 265 -6.41 -13.65 30.38
C LYS A 265 -5.98 -14.54 29.22
N HIS A 266 -6.38 -15.82 29.25
CA HIS A 266 -5.99 -16.85 28.28
C HIS A 266 -7.18 -17.42 27.51
N ASN A 267 -8.34 -16.75 27.54
CA ASN A 267 -9.53 -17.20 26.83
C ASN A 267 -9.49 -16.80 25.34
N GLN A 268 -10.01 -17.66 24.47
CA GLN A 268 -10.10 -17.43 23.02
C GLN A 268 -11.01 -16.24 22.66
N CYS A 269 -11.98 -15.87 23.50
CA CYS A 269 -12.86 -14.72 23.25
C CYS A 269 -12.08 -13.39 23.12
N LEU A 270 -10.85 -13.32 23.62
CA LEU A 270 -9.98 -12.14 23.51
C LEU A 270 -9.36 -11.97 22.12
N VAL A 271 -9.31 -13.03 21.30
CA VAL A 271 -8.52 -13.08 20.07
C VAL A 271 -8.93 -12.00 19.08
N ALA A 272 -10.23 -11.80 18.86
CA ALA A 272 -10.74 -10.78 17.94
C ALA A 272 -10.28 -9.37 18.35
N SER A 273 -10.48 -9.00 19.61
CA SER A 273 -10.14 -7.67 20.13
C SER A 273 -8.64 -7.44 20.16
N LEU A 274 -7.86 -8.47 20.49
CA LEU A 274 -6.39 -8.41 20.45
C LEU A 274 -5.89 -8.22 19.01
N LEU A 275 -6.40 -8.98 18.04
CA LEU A 275 -6.02 -8.82 16.63
C LEU A 275 -6.38 -7.43 16.09
N GLY A 276 -7.56 -6.92 16.44
CA GLY A 276 -8.00 -5.57 16.12
C GLY A 276 -7.05 -4.51 16.69
N LEU A 277 -6.71 -4.62 17.97
CA LEU A 277 -5.79 -3.71 18.63
C LEU A 277 -4.37 -3.77 18.04
N ALA A 278 -3.86 -4.97 17.74
CA ALA A 278 -2.57 -5.15 17.08
C ALA A 278 -2.53 -4.46 15.71
N LYS A 279 -3.59 -4.61 14.91
CA LYS A 279 -3.73 -3.94 13.60
C LYS A 279 -3.70 -2.41 13.74
N VAL A 280 -4.36 -1.85 14.77
CA VAL A 280 -4.33 -0.41 15.04
C VAL A 280 -2.94 0.05 15.49
N PHE A 281 -2.24 -0.73 16.33
CA PHE A 281 -0.86 -0.43 16.71
C PHE A 281 0.09 -0.45 15.50
N THR A 282 -0.06 -1.42 14.61
CA THR A 282 0.71 -1.46 13.35
C THR A 282 0.47 -0.22 12.51
N ARG A 283 -0.78 0.19 12.32
CA ARG A 283 -1.15 1.38 11.53
C ARG A 283 -0.64 2.69 12.14
N THR A 284 -0.57 2.76 13.47
CA THR A 284 -0.10 3.95 14.20
C THR A 284 1.42 3.94 14.45
N GLY A 285 2.16 2.99 13.86
CA GLY A 285 3.62 2.89 13.99
C GLY A 285 4.11 2.40 15.35
N LYS A 286 3.22 1.85 16.19
CA LYS A 286 3.54 1.29 17.52
C LYS A 286 3.91 -0.20 17.40
N ALA A 287 4.92 -0.50 16.58
CA ALA A 287 5.28 -1.87 16.18
C ALA A 287 5.57 -2.80 17.37
N SER A 288 6.30 -2.33 18.38
CA SER A 288 6.64 -3.13 19.58
C SER A 288 5.40 -3.66 20.30
N ARG A 289 4.39 -2.79 20.48
CA ARG A 289 3.12 -3.18 21.11
C ARG A 289 2.32 -4.15 20.23
N ALA A 290 2.35 -3.97 18.92
CA ALA A 290 1.69 -4.90 18.00
C ALA A 290 2.33 -6.30 18.08
N ILE A 291 3.66 -6.38 18.10
CA ILE A 291 4.42 -7.64 18.25
C ILE A 291 4.04 -8.36 19.55
N ASP A 292 4.00 -7.65 20.68
CA ASP A 292 3.62 -8.23 21.98
C ASP A 292 2.21 -8.82 21.95
N ILE A 293 1.26 -8.10 21.33
CA ILE A 293 -0.12 -8.57 21.20
C ILE A 293 -0.20 -9.79 20.27
N TYR A 294 0.49 -9.80 19.12
CA TYR A 294 0.47 -10.98 18.24
C TYR A 294 1.04 -12.21 18.94
N HIS A 295 2.16 -12.09 19.67
CA HIS A 295 2.69 -13.20 20.47
C HIS A 295 1.71 -13.68 21.54
N ARG A 296 1.04 -12.75 22.22
CA ARG A 296 0.00 -13.08 23.19
C ARG A 296 -1.14 -13.87 22.54
N THR A 297 -1.65 -13.40 21.39
CA THR A 297 -2.73 -14.06 20.65
C THR A 297 -2.34 -15.46 20.20
N ILE A 298 -1.13 -15.63 19.64
CA ILE A 298 -0.60 -16.94 19.23
C ILE A 298 -0.58 -17.89 20.43
N LYS A 299 -0.08 -17.45 21.59
CA LYS A 299 -0.02 -18.27 22.81
C LYS A 299 -1.40 -18.70 23.32
N ILE A 300 -2.42 -17.85 23.18
CA ILE A 300 -3.81 -18.19 23.54
C ILE A 300 -4.31 -19.31 22.62
N LEU A 301 -4.14 -19.15 21.31
CA LEU A 301 -4.60 -20.10 20.30
C LEU A 301 -3.84 -21.44 20.33
N GLU A 302 -2.55 -21.42 20.64
CA GLU A 302 -1.75 -22.63 20.85
C GLU A 302 -2.24 -23.45 22.04
N LYS A 303 -2.65 -22.78 23.12
CA LYS A 303 -3.14 -23.45 24.32
C LYS A 303 -4.51 -24.12 24.10
N SER A 304 -5.35 -23.54 23.25
CA SER A 304 -6.69 -24.05 22.99
C SER A 304 -6.75 -25.08 21.86
N GLY A 305 -5.98 -24.87 20.78
CA GLY A 305 -6.06 -25.67 19.55
C GLY A 305 -4.77 -26.39 19.15
N GLY A 306 -3.68 -26.24 19.92
CA GLY A 306 -2.37 -26.81 19.61
C GLY A 306 -1.52 -25.93 18.69
N ALA A 307 -0.25 -26.32 18.49
CA ALA A 307 0.75 -25.50 17.78
C ALA A 307 0.54 -25.40 16.26
N GLU A 308 -0.28 -26.28 15.66
CA GLU A 308 -0.55 -26.35 14.22
C GLU A 308 -2.00 -25.97 13.86
N ASN A 309 -2.73 -25.29 14.76
CA ASN A 309 -4.09 -24.83 14.48
C ASN A 309 -4.13 -23.74 13.39
N GLU A 310 -5.12 -23.80 12.49
CA GLU A 310 -5.33 -22.81 11.43
C GLU A 310 -5.59 -21.40 11.99
N ASP A 311 -6.23 -21.27 13.16
CA ASP A 311 -6.50 -19.96 13.77
C ASP A 311 -5.23 -19.11 14.00
N ILE A 312 -4.06 -19.76 14.10
CA ILE A 312 -2.77 -19.11 14.33
C ILE A 312 -2.24 -18.40 13.07
N ILE A 313 -2.78 -18.70 11.88
CA ILE A 313 -2.30 -18.14 10.61
C ILE A 313 -2.42 -16.61 10.59
N ILE A 314 -3.56 -16.05 10.97
CA ILE A 314 -3.79 -14.60 10.95
C ILE A 314 -2.80 -13.84 11.85
N PRO A 315 -2.61 -14.20 13.13
CA PRO A 315 -1.61 -13.54 13.94
C PRO A 315 -0.17 -13.80 13.48
N LEU A 316 0.17 -14.95 12.89
CA LEU A 316 1.49 -15.17 12.29
C LEU A 316 1.75 -14.25 11.10
N PHE A 317 0.77 -14.10 10.22
CA PHE A 317 0.85 -13.18 9.08
C PHE A 317 1.01 -11.73 9.54
N GLY A 318 0.20 -11.31 10.51
CA GLY A 318 0.29 -9.98 11.13
C GLY A 318 1.66 -9.73 11.78
N LEU A 319 2.15 -10.69 12.57
CA LEU A 319 3.46 -10.65 13.20
C LEU A 319 4.59 -10.53 12.16
N GLY A 320 4.56 -11.37 11.13
CA GLY A 320 5.56 -11.36 10.06
C GLY A 320 5.64 -9.99 9.36
N ASN A 321 4.51 -9.38 9.05
CA ASN A 321 4.47 -8.05 8.42
C ASN A 321 5.02 -6.93 9.31
N VAL A 322 4.70 -6.94 10.61
CA VAL A 322 5.25 -5.96 11.56
C VAL A 322 6.75 -6.17 11.77
N LEU A 323 7.22 -7.42 11.77
CA LEU A 323 8.64 -7.72 11.88
C LEU A 323 9.41 -7.26 10.63
N ILE A 324 8.84 -7.40 9.43
CA ILE A 324 9.41 -6.81 8.20
C ILE A 324 9.55 -5.30 8.33
N SER A 325 8.51 -4.61 8.81
CA SER A 325 8.52 -3.16 8.92
C SER A 325 9.58 -2.66 9.91
N GLU A 326 9.83 -3.39 10.99
CA GLU A 326 10.94 -3.14 11.93
C GLU A 326 12.32 -3.60 11.42
N GLY A 327 12.40 -4.19 10.22
CA GLY A 327 13.64 -4.72 9.64
C GLY A 327 14.13 -6.04 10.27
N ARG A 328 13.30 -6.70 11.07
CA ARG A 328 13.56 -8.01 11.71
C ARG A 328 13.19 -9.16 10.78
N THR A 329 13.86 -9.23 9.64
CA THR A 329 13.50 -10.14 8.54
C THR A 329 13.66 -11.63 8.88
N GLU A 330 14.63 -12.02 9.72
CA GLU A 330 14.79 -13.43 10.14
C GLU A 330 13.65 -13.90 11.07
N ASP A 331 13.19 -13.03 11.96
CA ASP A 331 12.04 -13.33 12.82
C ASP A 331 10.76 -13.43 11.97
N ALA A 332 10.59 -12.51 11.00
CA ALA A 332 9.47 -12.56 10.07
C ALA A 332 9.46 -13.84 9.23
N LYS A 333 10.64 -14.26 8.74
CA LYS A 333 10.80 -15.51 8.00
C LYS A 333 10.33 -16.71 8.83
N THR A 334 10.65 -16.73 10.12
CA THR A 334 10.18 -17.79 11.04
C THR A 334 8.64 -17.84 11.10
N SER A 335 7.98 -16.69 11.19
CA SER A 335 6.50 -16.61 11.18
C SER A 335 5.91 -17.14 9.87
N PHE A 336 6.42 -16.72 8.71
CA PHE A 336 5.89 -17.15 7.42
C PHE A 336 6.23 -18.60 7.07
N CYS A 337 7.40 -19.12 7.45
CA CYS A 337 7.71 -20.54 7.31
C CYS A 337 6.76 -21.41 8.15
N ARG A 338 6.43 -20.97 9.37
CA ARG A 338 5.44 -21.66 10.22
C ARG A 338 4.04 -21.63 9.62
N MET A 339 3.63 -20.50 9.03
CA MET A 339 2.37 -20.37 8.30
C MET A 339 2.31 -21.36 7.12
N LEU A 340 3.39 -21.42 6.33
CA LEU A 340 3.53 -22.34 5.20
C LEU A 340 3.46 -23.80 5.64
N SER A 341 4.13 -24.18 6.74
CA SER A 341 4.07 -25.56 7.25
C SER A 341 2.68 -25.97 7.71
N ILE A 342 1.97 -25.09 8.42
CA ILE A 342 0.60 -25.35 8.88
C ILE A 342 -0.32 -25.60 7.68
N TYR A 343 -0.33 -24.72 6.68
CA TYR A 343 -1.16 -24.93 5.50
C TYR A 343 -0.78 -26.17 4.71
N LYS A 344 0.52 -26.46 4.56
CA LYS A 344 0.98 -27.66 3.87
C LYS A 344 0.55 -28.93 4.60
N ASN A 345 0.56 -28.94 5.93
CA ASN A 345 0.14 -30.09 6.74
C ASN A 345 -1.38 -30.30 6.70
N LEU A 346 -2.17 -29.21 6.78
CA LEU A 346 -3.63 -29.29 6.83
C LEU A 346 -4.27 -29.61 5.46
N TYR A 347 -3.71 -29.07 4.37
CA TYR A 347 -4.37 -29.09 3.06
C TYR A 347 -3.53 -29.71 1.94
N GLY A 348 -2.27 -30.02 2.20
CA GLY A 348 -1.34 -30.55 1.21
C GLY A 348 -0.70 -29.46 0.35
N SER A 349 0.37 -29.82 -0.36
CA SER A 349 1.26 -28.86 -1.03
C SER A 349 0.68 -28.17 -2.27
N LYS A 350 -0.47 -28.62 -2.78
CA LYS A 350 -1.11 -28.06 -3.98
C LYS A 350 -2.32 -27.16 -3.67
N ASP A 351 -2.61 -26.92 -2.40
CA ASP A 351 -3.70 -26.01 -1.99
C ASP A 351 -3.30 -24.54 -2.21
N GLY A 352 -4.23 -23.71 -2.68
CA GLY A 352 -3.99 -22.29 -2.94
C GLY A 352 -3.48 -21.51 -1.72
N ARG A 353 -3.84 -21.90 -0.49
CA ARG A 353 -3.33 -21.29 0.74
C ARG A 353 -1.83 -21.51 0.95
N VAL A 354 -1.30 -22.64 0.49
CA VAL A 354 0.15 -22.88 0.46
C VAL A 354 0.81 -21.86 -0.46
N GLY A 355 0.25 -21.65 -1.66
CA GLY A 355 0.74 -20.62 -2.58
C GLY A 355 0.71 -19.22 -1.98
N MET A 356 -0.34 -18.85 -1.24
CA MET A 356 -0.41 -17.56 -0.53
C MET A 356 0.69 -17.42 0.54
N ALA A 357 0.95 -18.49 1.29
CA ALA A 357 2.02 -18.49 2.28
C ALA A 357 3.40 -18.38 1.64
N MET A 358 3.60 -18.99 0.46
CA MET A 358 4.83 -18.84 -0.31
C MET A 358 5.03 -17.41 -0.81
N CYS A 359 3.99 -16.74 -1.31
CA CYS A 359 4.07 -15.33 -1.69
C CYS A 359 4.39 -14.42 -0.49
N SER A 360 3.83 -14.73 0.68
CA SER A 360 4.14 -13.98 1.92
C SER A 360 5.59 -14.18 2.38
N LEU A 361 6.10 -15.40 2.28
CA LEU A 361 7.51 -15.70 2.51
C LEU A 361 8.42 -15.01 1.48
N ALA A 362 8.01 -14.97 0.21
CA ALA A 362 8.72 -14.28 -0.85
C ALA A 362 8.88 -12.80 -0.54
N HIS A 363 7.79 -12.12 -0.11
CA HIS A 363 7.84 -10.73 0.34
C HIS A 363 8.87 -10.51 1.47
N CYS A 364 8.95 -11.44 2.43
CA CYS A 364 9.96 -11.40 3.48
C CYS A 364 11.40 -11.52 2.93
N LEU A 365 11.62 -12.39 1.95
CA LEU A 365 12.92 -12.54 1.30
C LEU A 365 13.31 -11.30 0.49
N CYS A 366 12.34 -10.62 -0.14
CA CYS A 366 12.56 -9.33 -0.78
C CYS A 366 13.10 -8.29 0.20
N ALA A 367 12.47 -8.18 1.37
CA ALA A 367 12.88 -7.25 2.42
C ALA A 367 14.29 -7.55 2.96
N LYS A 368 14.72 -8.82 2.91
CA LYS A 368 16.08 -9.24 3.24
C LYS A 368 17.09 -8.94 2.12
N GLY A 369 16.64 -8.86 0.87
CA GLY A 369 17.46 -8.66 -0.33
C GLY A 369 17.74 -9.93 -1.13
N ASP A 370 17.11 -11.05 -0.79
CA ASP A 370 17.27 -12.34 -1.47
C ASP A 370 16.33 -12.41 -2.71
N ILE A 371 16.60 -11.55 -3.69
CA ILE A 371 15.67 -11.26 -4.81
C ILE A 371 15.35 -12.48 -5.67
N GLU A 372 16.34 -13.30 -6.05
CA GLU A 372 16.09 -14.44 -6.95
C GLU A 372 15.26 -15.55 -6.28
N GLU A 373 15.50 -15.81 -4.99
CA GLU A 373 14.71 -16.78 -4.22
C GLU A 373 13.27 -16.29 -4.05
N ALA A 374 13.08 -14.98 -3.82
CA ALA A 374 11.76 -14.39 -3.76
C ALA A 374 11.02 -14.54 -5.11
N ILE A 375 11.68 -14.26 -6.24
CA ILE A 375 11.10 -14.45 -7.58
C ILE A 375 10.67 -15.91 -7.78
N HIS A 376 11.50 -16.88 -7.36
CA HIS A 376 11.16 -18.29 -7.43
C HIS A 376 9.90 -18.61 -6.62
N LEU A 377 9.86 -18.21 -5.35
CA LEU A 377 8.70 -18.46 -4.48
C LEU A 377 7.41 -17.78 -4.97
N TYR A 378 7.48 -16.55 -5.48
CA TYR A 378 6.31 -15.89 -6.07
C TYR A 378 5.79 -16.65 -7.29
N ARG A 379 6.67 -17.12 -8.18
CA ARG A 379 6.26 -17.90 -9.36
C ARG A 379 5.59 -19.20 -8.97
N GLU A 380 6.22 -19.96 -8.08
CA GLU A 380 5.69 -21.25 -7.64
C GLU A 380 4.37 -21.05 -6.87
N GLY A 381 4.31 -20.06 -5.98
CA GLY A 381 3.10 -19.74 -5.22
C GLY A 381 1.94 -19.29 -6.11
N LEU A 382 2.18 -18.41 -7.07
CA LEU A 382 1.18 -17.97 -8.06
C LEU A 382 0.73 -19.11 -8.97
N GLN A 383 1.63 -20.01 -9.36
CA GLN A 383 1.28 -21.20 -10.14
C GLN A 383 0.37 -22.14 -9.34
N ILE A 384 0.69 -22.41 -8.08
CA ILE A 384 -0.16 -23.24 -7.19
C ILE A 384 -1.54 -22.62 -7.03
N ILE A 385 -1.61 -21.31 -6.78
CA ILE A 385 -2.89 -20.59 -6.66
C ILE A 385 -3.70 -20.75 -7.96
N THR A 386 -3.07 -20.55 -9.12
CA THR A 386 -3.73 -20.61 -10.44
C THR A 386 -4.21 -22.03 -10.79
N ASP A 387 -3.43 -23.05 -10.44
CA ASP A 387 -3.76 -24.46 -10.72
C ASP A 387 -4.79 -25.04 -9.72
N SER A 388 -4.94 -24.41 -8.56
CA SER A 388 -5.91 -24.85 -7.56
C SER A 388 -7.33 -24.40 -7.90
N GLU A 389 -8.35 -25.19 -7.58
CA GLU A 389 -9.76 -24.76 -7.62
C GLU A 389 -10.12 -23.76 -6.49
N TYR A 390 -9.12 -23.12 -5.88
CA TYR A 390 -9.29 -22.19 -4.76
C TYR A 390 -9.99 -20.91 -5.23
N LYS A 391 -11.32 -20.95 -5.26
CA LYS A 391 -12.22 -19.84 -5.64
C LYS A 391 -12.36 -18.75 -4.59
N ALA A 392 -11.76 -18.91 -3.40
CA ALA A 392 -11.90 -17.96 -2.31
C ALA A 392 -11.01 -16.71 -2.48
N LEU A 393 -10.10 -16.69 -3.46
CA LEU A 393 -9.23 -15.53 -3.65
C LEU A 393 -10.00 -14.40 -4.32
N ASP A 394 -9.98 -13.22 -3.70
CA ASP A 394 -10.37 -11.99 -4.38
C ASP A 394 -9.38 -11.74 -5.53
N ASP A 395 -9.91 -11.43 -6.72
CA ASP A 395 -9.12 -11.14 -7.92
C ASP A 395 -8.07 -10.04 -7.64
N GLY A 396 -8.40 -9.08 -6.76
CA GLY A 396 -7.49 -8.00 -6.35
C GLY A 396 -6.26 -8.47 -5.60
N LEU A 397 -6.37 -9.53 -4.78
CA LEU A 397 -5.22 -10.05 -4.05
C LEU A 397 -4.24 -10.78 -4.98
N LEU A 398 -4.77 -11.58 -5.91
CA LEU A 398 -3.95 -12.24 -6.92
C LEU A 398 -3.21 -11.21 -7.79
N GLU A 399 -3.91 -10.16 -8.18
CA GLU A 399 -3.37 -9.06 -8.96
C GLU A 399 -2.19 -8.40 -8.24
N LYS A 400 -2.34 -8.07 -6.95
CA LYS A 400 -1.26 -7.49 -6.14
C LYS A 400 -0.03 -8.38 -6.12
N MET A 401 -0.17 -9.69 -5.87
CA MET A 401 0.96 -10.62 -5.87
C MET A 401 1.68 -10.67 -7.23
N LYS A 402 0.93 -10.55 -8.35
CA LYS A 402 1.51 -10.45 -9.69
C LYS A 402 2.25 -9.13 -9.91
N VAL A 403 1.72 -8.02 -9.40
CA VAL A 403 2.39 -6.71 -9.44
C VAL A 403 3.70 -6.73 -8.63
N ASP A 404 3.69 -7.32 -7.43
CA ASP A 404 4.90 -7.49 -6.61
C ASP A 404 5.98 -8.29 -7.36
N LEU A 405 5.59 -9.40 -7.98
CA LEU A 405 6.50 -10.20 -8.81
C LEU A 405 7.05 -9.38 -10.00
N ALA A 406 6.20 -8.59 -10.67
CA ALA A 406 6.64 -7.73 -11.77
C ALA A 406 7.65 -6.68 -11.31
N GLU A 407 7.42 -6.05 -10.15
CA GLU A 407 8.37 -5.10 -9.56
C GLU A 407 9.71 -5.76 -9.22
N LEU A 408 9.69 -6.97 -8.65
CA LEU A 408 10.91 -7.72 -8.36
C LEU A 408 11.69 -8.10 -9.61
N LEU A 409 11.00 -8.51 -10.67
CA LEU A 409 11.62 -8.76 -11.97
C LEU A 409 12.27 -7.48 -12.52
N HIS A 410 11.63 -6.32 -12.36
CA HIS A 410 12.23 -5.03 -12.72
C HIS A 410 13.47 -4.69 -11.89
N VAL A 411 13.49 -5.00 -10.60
CA VAL A 411 14.66 -4.81 -9.72
C VAL A 411 15.81 -5.74 -10.11
N ALA A 412 15.50 -6.98 -10.50
CA ALA A 412 16.47 -7.96 -10.99
C ALA A 412 16.99 -7.66 -12.42
N GLY A 413 16.49 -6.61 -13.08
CA GLY A 413 16.86 -6.24 -14.45
C GLY A 413 16.18 -7.10 -15.53
N ARG A 414 15.16 -7.87 -15.16
CA ARG A 414 14.34 -8.73 -16.03
C ARG A 414 13.10 -7.97 -16.50
N ASP A 415 13.32 -6.78 -17.07
CA ASP A 415 12.26 -5.80 -17.36
C ASP A 415 11.17 -6.32 -18.31
N HIS A 416 11.54 -7.16 -19.27
CA HIS A 416 10.59 -7.74 -20.21
C HIS A 416 9.61 -8.70 -19.51
N GLU A 417 10.12 -9.57 -18.64
CA GLU A 417 9.30 -10.54 -17.92
C GLU A 417 8.33 -9.83 -16.96
N GLY A 418 8.81 -8.82 -16.23
CA GLY A 418 7.95 -8.00 -15.36
C GLY A 418 6.85 -7.29 -16.15
N ARG A 419 7.17 -6.77 -17.34
CA ARG A 419 6.17 -6.14 -18.21
C ARG A 419 5.09 -7.10 -18.69
N GLN A 420 5.47 -8.30 -19.13
CA GLN A 420 4.51 -9.28 -19.64
C GLN A 420 3.45 -9.61 -18.58
N ILE A 421 3.86 -9.76 -17.32
CA ILE A 421 2.92 -9.98 -16.21
C ILE A 421 1.93 -8.82 -16.06
N LEU A 422 2.41 -7.58 -16.14
CA LEU A 422 1.54 -6.38 -16.05
C LEU A 422 0.58 -6.27 -17.25
N GLU A 423 1.02 -6.63 -18.45
CA GLU A 423 0.19 -6.66 -19.66
C GLU A 423 -0.91 -7.72 -19.57
N GLU A 424 -0.58 -8.92 -19.06
CA GLU A 424 -1.55 -9.98 -18.81
C GLU A 424 -2.60 -9.56 -17.78
N CYS A 425 -2.18 -8.92 -16.67
CA CYS A 425 -3.11 -8.42 -15.65
C CYS A 425 -4.08 -7.38 -16.24
N LEU A 426 -3.56 -6.43 -17.03
CA LEU A 426 -4.38 -5.42 -17.70
C LEU A 426 -5.39 -6.05 -18.66
N LEU A 427 -4.97 -6.99 -19.51
CA LEU A 427 -5.84 -7.67 -20.48
C LEU A 427 -6.98 -8.43 -19.81
N ILE A 428 -6.67 -9.17 -18.73
CA ILE A 428 -7.67 -9.88 -17.94
C ILE A 428 -8.69 -8.89 -17.37
N MET A 429 -8.22 -7.81 -16.77
CA MET A 429 -9.10 -6.85 -16.10
C MET A 429 -9.94 -6.02 -17.07
N GLU A 430 -9.39 -5.65 -18.23
CA GLU A 430 -10.17 -5.04 -19.32
C GLU A 430 -11.30 -5.95 -19.79
N LYS A 431 -11.05 -7.26 -19.89
CA LYS A 431 -12.07 -8.24 -20.29
C LYS A 431 -13.20 -8.38 -19.26
N HIS A 432 -12.88 -8.34 -17.96
CA HIS A 432 -13.85 -8.55 -16.89
C HIS A 432 -14.65 -7.29 -16.55
N LYS A 433 -13.99 -6.13 -16.47
CA LYS A 433 -14.60 -4.88 -15.99
C LYS A 433 -14.87 -3.85 -17.10
N GLY A 434 -14.35 -4.08 -18.31
CA GLY A 434 -14.44 -3.16 -19.43
C GLY A 434 -13.30 -2.14 -19.46
N SER A 435 -12.93 -1.68 -20.65
CA SER A 435 -11.73 -0.86 -20.90
C SER A 435 -11.73 0.55 -20.30
N GLU A 436 -12.86 1.02 -19.78
CA GLU A 436 -13.01 2.35 -19.17
C GLU A 436 -13.30 2.28 -17.66
N HIS A 437 -13.11 1.10 -17.04
CA HIS A 437 -13.40 0.93 -15.62
C HIS A 437 -12.34 1.61 -14.74
N PRO A 438 -12.74 2.35 -13.68
CA PRO A 438 -11.81 3.09 -12.81
C PRO A 438 -10.71 2.25 -12.16
N SER A 439 -10.96 0.96 -11.90
CA SER A 439 -9.94 0.06 -11.31
C SER A 439 -8.74 -0.20 -12.23
N LEU A 440 -8.85 0.03 -13.54
CA LEU A 440 -7.74 -0.15 -14.49
C LEU A 440 -6.65 0.92 -14.35
N VAL A 441 -6.94 2.02 -13.66
CA VAL A 441 -6.03 3.15 -13.48
C VAL A 441 -4.69 2.73 -12.88
N SER A 442 -4.69 1.85 -11.87
CA SER A 442 -3.47 1.34 -11.24
C SER A 442 -2.62 0.52 -12.23
N HIS A 443 -3.27 -0.26 -13.09
CA HIS A 443 -2.61 -1.13 -14.06
C HIS A 443 -1.95 -0.30 -15.17
N PHE A 444 -2.66 0.71 -15.67
CA PHE A 444 -2.11 1.67 -16.62
C PHE A 444 -0.89 2.39 -16.04
N LEU A 445 -0.94 2.80 -14.76
CA LEU A 445 0.17 3.45 -14.06
C LEU A 445 1.38 2.52 -13.92
N ASN A 446 1.18 1.28 -13.48
CA ASN A 446 2.25 0.29 -13.31
C ASN A 446 2.90 -0.04 -14.66
N LEU A 447 2.10 -0.27 -15.69
CA LEU A 447 2.58 -0.57 -17.04
C LEU A 447 3.28 0.64 -17.67
N ALA A 448 2.76 1.85 -17.51
CA ALA A 448 3.41 3.08 -17.96
C ALA A 448 4.78 3.28 -17.31
N THR A 449 4.89 2.95 -16.02
CA THR A 449 6.16 2.99 -15.28
C THR A 449 7.15 1.97 -15.83
N SER A 450 6.68 0.74 -16.09
CA SER A 450 7.47 -0.32 -16.74
C SER A 450 7.99 0.09 -18.13
N TYR A 451 7.16 0.73 -18.95
CA TYR A 451 7.56 1.28 -20.24
C TYR A 451 8.58 2.41 -20.12
N SER A 452 8.38 3.35 -19.17
CA SER A 452 9.35 4.42 -18.88
C SER A 452 10.71 3.91 -18.44
N ARG A 453 10.78 2.82 -17.64
CA ARG A 453 12.06 2.18 -17.25
C ARG A 453 12.84 1.70 -18.46
N SER A 454 12.16 1.14 -19.46
CA SER A 454 12.77 0.74 -20.74
C SER A 454 13.00 1.90 -21.72
N LYS A 455 12.75 3.15 -21.30
CA LYS A 455 12.81 4.37 -22.13
C LYS A 455 11.83 4.39 -23.31
N ASN A 456 10.80 3.56 -23.28
CA ASN A 456 9.69 3.65 -24.22
C ASN A 456 8.67 4.65 -23.68
N PHE A 457 9.00 5.93 -23.80
CA PHE A 457 8.18 7.02 -23.29
C PHE A 457 6.90 7.24 -24.12
N VAL A 458 6.85 6.75 -25.36
CA VAL A 458 5.66 6.86 -26.23
C VAL A 458 4.52 5.99 -25.71
N GLU A 459 4.79 4.71 -25.40
CA GLU A 459 3.77 3.85 -24.80
C GLU A 459 3.41 4.29 -23.38
N SER A 460 4.39 4.76 -22.60
CA SER A 460 4.12 5.35 -21.29
C SER A 460 3.14 6.53 -21.39
N GLU A 461 3.36 7.46 -22.33
CA GLU A 461 2.45 8.59 -22.56
C GLU A 461 1.04 8.12 -22.90
N ARG A 462 0.91 7.14 -23.81
CA ARG A 462 -0.40 6.60 -24.23
C ARG A 462 -1.19 6.08 -23.03
N LEU A 463 -0.56 5.25 -22.20
CA LEU A 463 -1.18 4.65 -21.02
C LEU A 463 -1.55 5.70 -19.96
N LEU A 464 -0.66 6.68 -19.71
CA LEU A 464 -0.90 7.76 -18.74
C LEU A 464 -2.05 8.67 -19.17
N ARG A 465 -2.17 8.98 -20.48
CA ARG A 465 -3.31 9.76 -20.99
C ARG A 465 -4.63 8.99 -20.89
N THR A 466 -4.63 7.68 -21.10
CA THR A 466 -5.82 6.84 -20.88
C THR A 466 -6.21 6.83 -19.40
N SER A 467 -5.25 6.60 -18.51
CA SER A 467 -5.44 6.66 -17.06
C SER A 467 -6.06 7.99 -16.62
N LEU A 468 -5.50 9.12 -17.07
CA LEU A 468 -6.04 10.46 -16.77
C LEU A 468 -7.47 10.66 -17.27
N ARG A 469 -7.78 10.20 -18.47
CA ARG A 469 -9.13 10.34 -19.04
C ARG A 469 -10.16 9.63 -18.18
N ILE A 470 -9.88 8.38 -17.78
CA ILE A 470 -10.76 7.59 -16.91
C ILE A 470 -10.93 8.31 -15.58
N MET A 471 -9.83 8.69 -14.92
CA MET A 471 -9.90 9.36 -13.62
C MET A 471 -10.67 10.68 -13.66
N ILE A 472 -10.40 11.56 -14.64
CA ILE A 472 -11.10 12.84 -14.77
C ILE A 472 -12.60 12.63 -14.95
N LYS A 473 -13.01 11.58 -15.68
CA LYS A 473 -14.43 11.24 -15.84
C LYS A 473 -15.05 10.71 -14.55
N THR A 474 -14.29 10.00 -13.71
CA THR A 474 -14.79 9.38 -12.47
C THR A 474 -14.84 10.34 -11.29
N VAL A 475 -13.78 11.09 -11.03
CA VAL A 475 -13.63 11.93 -9.83
C VAL A 475 -13.61 13.43 -10.12
N GLY A 476 -13.52 13.81 -11.40
CA GLY A 476 -13.46 15.21 -11.82
C GLY A 476 -12.04 15.76 -11.99
N PRO A 477 -11.90 16.95 -12.61
CA PRO A 477 -10.61 17.50 -13.04
C PRO A 477 -9.78 18.20 -11.93
N GLU A 478 -10.34 18.37 -10.73
CA GLU A 478 -9.68 19.03 -9.59
C GLU A 478 -9.44 18.05 -8.42
N ASP A 479 -9.78 16.76 -8.59
CA ASP A 479 -9.54 15.76 -7.56
C ASP A 479 -8.05 15.47 -7.40
N GLN A 480 -7.57 15.41 -6.15
CA GLN A 480 -6.16 15.20 -5.84
C GLN A 480 -5.58 13.89 -6.39
N SER A 481 -6.40 12.85 -6.57
CA SER A 481 -5.95 11.53 -7.03
C SER A 481 -5.42 11.54 -8.46
N ILE A 482 -5.93 12.44 -9.32
CA ILE A 482 -5.48 12.55 -10.71
C ILE A 482 -4.04 13.06 -10.82
N THR A 483 -3.51 13.67 -9.75
CA THR A 483 -2.19 14.30 -9.75
C THR A 483 -1.05 13.29 -9.90
N VAL A 484 -1.26 12.01 -9.55
CA VAL A 484 -0.26 10.95 -9.71
C VAL A 484 0.01 10.67 -11.19
N PRO A 485 -0.97 10.26 -12.03
CA PRO A 485 -0.74 10.08 -13.45
C PRO A 485 -0.35 11.38 -14.18
N MET A 486 -0.83 12.55 -13.72
CA MET A 486 -0.39 13.84 -14.28
C MET A 486 1.11 14.05 -14.06
N LEU A 487 1.61 13.81 -12.85
CA LEU A 487 3.03 14.00 -12.56
C LEU A 487 3.90 13.00 -13.34
N HIS A 488 3.46 11.75 -13.47
CA HIS A 488 4.16 10.76 -14.31
C HIS A 488 4.15 11.19 -15.78
N LEU A 489 3.03 11.73 -16.27
CA LEU A 489 2.95 12.23 -17.65
C LEU A 489 3.87 13.44 -17.85
N ALA A 490 3.99 14.34 -16.89
CA ALA A 490 4.92 15.48 -16.97
C ALA A 490 6.37 14.98 -17.11
N VAL A 491 6.76 13.97 -16.32
CA VAL A 491 8.08 13.33 -16.41
C VAL A 491 8.26 12.63 -17.77
N THR A 492 7.26 11.89 -18.26
CA THR A 492 7.30 11.23 -19.56
C THR A 492 7.43 12.24 -20.71
N LEU A 493 6.68 13.35 -20.68
CA LEU A 493 6.76 14.44 -21.65
C LEU A 493 8.12 15.15 -21.60
N TYR A 494 8.68 15.35 -20.40
CA TYR A 494 10.05 15.80 -20.21
C TYR A 494 11.05 14.84 -20.87
N HIS A 495 10.87 13.52 -20.80
CA HIS A 495 11.76 12.61 -21.54
C HIS A 495 11.55 12.65 -23.06
N LEU A 496 10.33 12.93 -23.51
CA LEU A 496 9.97 13.12 -24.92
C LEU A 496 10.34 14.50 -25.50
N LYS A 497 10.93 15.39 -24.69
CA LYS A 497 11.31 16.77 -25.09
C LYS A 497 10.11 17.67 -25.42
N ARG A 498 8.95 17.40 -24.81
CA ARG A 498 7.75 18.25 -24.86
C ARG A 498 7.69 19.07 -23.58
N ASP A 499 8.67 19.93 -23.41
CA ASP A 499 8.96 20.57 -22.11
C ASP A 499 7.91 21.62 -21.73
N GLU A 500 7.31 22.33 -22.68
CA GLU A 500 6.24 23.30 -22.43
C GLU A 500 4.98 22.64 -21.87
N GLU A 501 4.54 21.54 -22.48
CA GLU A 501 3.39 20.77 -21.99
C GLU A 501 3.68 20.11 -20.64
N ALA A 502 4.91 19.62 -20.44
CA ALA A 502 5.34 19.11 -19.15
C ALA A 502 5.29 20.19 -18.06
N GLU A 503 5.70 21.43 -18.38
CA GLU A 503 5.66 22.57 -17.47
C GLU A 503 4.21 22.92 -17.08
N GLU A 504 3.31 23.04 -18.07
CA GLU A 504 1.88 23.30 -17.82
C GLU A 504 1.25 22.24 -16.90
N LEU A 505 1.55 20.98 -17.17
CA LEU A 505 1.02 19.86 -16.39
C LEU A 505 1.58 19.86 -14.96
N ALA A 506 2.89 20.08 -14.79
CA ALA A 506 3.53 20.16 -13.49
C ALA A 506 3.00 21.36 -12.66
N LEU A 507 2.77 22.52 -13.28
CA LEU A 507 2.15 23.67 -12.63
C LEU A 507 0.73 23.36 -12.14
N LYS A 508 -0.07 22.68 -12.96
CA LYS A 508 -1.42 22.25 -12.56
C LYS A 508 -1.37 21.24 -11.41
N VAL A 509 -0.43 20.31 -11.41
CA VAL A 509 -0.22 19.38 -10.28
C VAL A 509 0.12 20.13 -8.99
N VAL A 510 1.03 21.11 -9.05
CA VAL A 510 1.35 21.95 -7.87
C VAL A 510 0.11 22.64 -7.33
N TYR A 511 -0.70 23.24 -8.21
CA TYR A 511 -1.95 23.91 -7.81
C TYR A 511 -2.93 22.98 -7.09
N ILE A 512 -3.24 21.82 -7.68
CA ILE A 512 -4.19 20.85 -7.09
C ILE A 512 -3.67 20.34 -5.74
N ARG A 513 -2.39 19.97 -5.67
CA ARG A 513 -1.78 19.46 -4.43
C ARG A 513 -1.68 20.53 -3.35
N GLU A 514 -1.47 21.80 -3.70
CA GLU A 514 -1.49 22.91 -2.73
C GLU A 514 -2.87 23.10 -2.10
N ASN A 515 -3.92 23.03 -2.91
CA ASN A 515 -5.30 23.16 -2.42
C ASN A 515 -5.70 21.97 -1.55
N ALA A 516 -5.24 20.76 -1.88
CA ALA A 516 -5.62 19.54 -1.17
C ALA A 516 -4.81 19.29 0.11
N PHE A 517 -3.49 19.50 0.08
CA PHE A 517 -2.57 19.13 1.16
C PHE A 517 -1.92 20.32 1.87
N GLY A 518 -2.13 21.54 1.36
CA GLY A 518 -1.45 22.74 1.83
C GLY A 518 -0.06 22.94 1.23
N LYS A 519 0.41 24.19 1.27
CA LYS A 519 1.61 24.68 0.55
C LYS A 519 2.94 24.08 1.01
N HIS A 520 2.99 23.49 2.20
CA HIS A 520 4.21 22.99 2.83
C HIS A 520 4.23 21.47 2.98
N SER A 521 3.43 20.76 2.19
CA SER A 521 3.31 19.30 2.23
C SER A 521 4.31 18.60 1.31
N LEU A 522 4.70 17.36 1.64
CA LEU A 522 5.58 16.54 0.79
C LEU A 522 5.04 16.34 -0.64
N PRO A 523 3.75 16.07 -0.88
CA PRO A 523 3.21 15.95 -2.24
C PRO A 523 3.44 17.21 -3.09
N VAL A 524 3.37 18.40 -2.48
CA VAL A 524 3.70 19.65 -3.17
C VAL A 524 5.20 19.74 -3.46
N GLY A 525 6.05 19.34 -2.51
CA GLY A 525 7.50 19.29 -2.69
C GLY A 525 7.94 18.44 -3.88
N GLU A 526 7.34 17.27 -4.08
CA GLU A 526 7.61 16.39 -5.23
C GLU A 526 7.27 17.05 -6.57
N ALA A 527 6.08 17.65 -6.66
CA ALA A 527 5.63 18.33 -7.86
C ALA A 527 6.52 19.53 -8.21
N LEU A 528 6.98 20.25 -7.18
CA LEU A 528 7.93 21.36 -7.32
C LEU A 528 9.31 20.89 -7.80
N ASP A 529 9.83 19.75 -7.33
CA ASP A 529 11.12 19.22 -7.82
C ASP A 529 11.04 18.78 -9.30
N CYS A 530 9.90 18.21 -9.71
CA CYS A 530 9.61 17.93 -11.12
C CYS A 530 9.60 19.23 -11.94
N LEU A 531 8.85 20.23 -11.48
CA LEU A 531 8.78 21.55 -12.13
C LEU A 531 10.14 22.22 -12.23
N VAL A 532 10.96 22.18 -11.18
CA VAL A 532 12.34 22.69 -11.19
C VAL A 532 13.17 22.05 -12.31
N SER A 533 13.05 20.73 -12.48
CA SER A 533 13.80 20.00 -13.50
C SER A 533 13.38 20.42 -14.91
N ILE A 534 12.07 20.57 -15.15
CA ILE A 534 11.52 21.03 -16.42
C ILE A 534 11.95 22.48 -16.71
N GLN A 535 11.77 23.39 -15.75
CA GLN A 535 12.13 24.81 -15.88
C GLN A 535 13.62 25.03 -16.08
N THR A 536 14.45 24.19 -15.48
CA THR A 536 15.90 24.20 -15.68
C THR A 536 16.27 23.93 -17.12
N ARG A 537 15.60 22.97 -17.77
CA ARG A 537 15.88 22.63 -19.17
C ARG A 537 15.33 23.66 -20.15
N LEU A 538 14.17 24.25 -19.85
CA LEU A 538 13.61 25.39 -20.57
C LEU A 538 14.41 26.69 -20.39
N ASP A 539 15.50 26.66 -19.62
CA ASP A 539 16.32 27.82 -19.24
C ASP A 539 15.46 29.00 -18.73
N ARG A 540 14.44 28.68 -17.93
CA ARG A 540 13.63 29.68 -17.23
C ARG A 540 14.50 30.44 -16.24
N ASP A 541 14.01 31.62 -15.83
CA ASP A 541 14.71 32.52 -14.92
C ASP A 541 15.32 31.79 -13.70
N ALA A 542 16.64 31.91 -13.54
CA ALA A 542 17.39 31.23 -12.49
C ALA A 542 16.96 31.67 -11.08
N GLY A 543 16.43 32.89 -10.93
CA GLY A 543 15.87 33.40 -9.69
C GLY A 543 14.58 32.69 -9.30
N LYS A 544 13.67 32.46 -10.26
CA LYS A 544 12.44 31.67 -10.07
C LYS A 544 12.76 30.22 -9.70
N VAL A 545 13.66 29.58 -10.43
CA VAL A 545 14.08 28.19 -10.13
C VAL A 545 14.71 28.09 -8.73
N LEU A 546 15.54 29.07 -8.36
CA LEU A 546 16.11 29.14 -7.01
C LEU A 546 15.03 29.28 -5.93
N ALA A 547 13.98 30.08 -6.16
CA ALA A 547 12.87 30.23 -5.23
C ALA A 547 12.10 28.91 -5.05
N LEU A 548 11.83 28.18 -6.13
CA LEU A 548 11.22 26.85 -6.08
C LEU A 548 12.10 25.86 -5.29
N LEU A 549 13.39 25.81 -5.58
CA LEU A 549 14.34 24.94 -4.87
C LEU A 549 14.43 25.23 -3.37
N LYS A 550 14.42 26.52 -2.97
CA LYS A 550 14.36 26.91 -1.55
C LYS A 550 13.08 26.42 -0.89
N ARG A 551 11.96 26.47 -1.61
CA ARG A 551 10.67 25.96 -1.11
C ARG A 551 10.69 24.44 -0.95
N VAL A 552 11.20 23.70 -1.93
CA VAL A 552 11.40 22.23 -1.84
C VAL A 552 12.26 21.89 -0.63
N LEU A 553 13.39 22.60 -0.46
CA LEU A 553 14.29 22.39 0.67
C LEU A 553 13.58 22.61 2.02
N SER A 554 12.81 23.70 2.15
CA SER A 554 12.06 23.99 3.37
C SER A 554 11.01 22.93 3.70
N ILE A 555 10.33 22.38 2.69
CA ILE A 555 9.35 21.29 2.86
C ILE A 555 10.07 20.03 3.35
N GLN A 556 11.15 19.64 2.69
CA GLN A 556 11.92 18.45 3.05
C GLN A 556 12.54 18.56 4.45
N GLU A 557 13.05 19.73 4.83
CA GLU A 557 13.62 19.94 6.17
C GLU A 557 12.58 19.81 7.29
N ARG A 558 11.37 20.33 7.03
CA ARG A 558 10.26 20.27 7.97
C ARG A 558 9.74 18.84 8.14
N GLU A 559 9.55 18.12 7.04
CA GLU A 559 8.83 16.84 7.03
C GLU A 559 9.76 15.62 7.14
N LEU A 560 10.99 15.70 6.62
CA LEU A 560 11.98 14.61 6.64
C LEU A 560 13.17 14.89 7.58
N GLY A 561 13.27 16.11 8.08
CA GLY A 561 14.36 16.56 8.94
C GLY A 561 15.56 17.16 8.18
N TYR A 562 16.33 17.99 8.89
CA TYR A 562 17.43 18.79 8.33
C TYR A 562 18.64 17.98 7.80
N GLU A 563 18.76 16.72 8.19
CA GLU A 563 19.86 15.82 7.80
C GLU A 563 19.43 14.76 6.76
N SER A 564 18.20 14.83 6.24
CA SER A 564 17.70 13.86 5.25
C SER A 564 18.51 13.91 3.95
N GLU A 565 18.55 12.79 3.24
CA GLU A 565 19.31 12.67 1.99
C GLU A 565 18.71 13.54 0.88
N GLU A 566 17.38 13.65 0.88
CA GLU A 566 16.58 14.48 0.03
C GLU A 566 16.91 15.95 0.27
N ALA A 567 16.89 16.41 1.53
CA ALA A 567 17.25 17.79 1.87
C ALA A 567 18.70 18.09 1.48
N MET A 568 19.64 17.16 1.70
CA MET A 568 21.04 17.34 1.26
C MET A 568 21.17 17.45 -0.27
N THR A 569 20.38 16.70 -1.02
CA THR A 569 20.39 16.72 -2.49
C THR A 569 19.82 18.04 -3.01
N THR A 570 18.69 18.48 -2.47
CA THR A 570 18.10 19.78 -2.80
C THR A 570 19.02 20.94 -2.37
N LEU A 571 19.69 20.83 -1.22
CA LEU A 571 20.66 21.82 -0.75
C LEU A 571 21.83 21.98 -1.74
N LYS A 572 22.31 20.89 -2.35
CA LYS A 572 23.32 20.96 -3.44
C LYS A 572 22.78 21.76 -4.63
N LYS A 573 21.53 21.50 -5.06
CA LYS A 573 20.87 22.25 -6.14
C LYS A 573 20.73 23.73 -5.80
N VAL A 574 20.27 24.08 -4.58
CA VAL A 574 20.17 25.47 -4.10
C VAL A 574 21.52 26.19 -4.16
N ILE A 575 22.59 25.56 -3.66
CA ILE A 575 23.95 26.13 -3.69
C ILE A 575 24.41 26.39 -5.13
N PHE A 576 24.12 25.48 -6.06
CA PHE A 576 24.42 25.66 -7.48
C PHE A 576 23.70 26.88 -8.07
N TYR A 577 22.40 27.04 -7.79
CA TYR A 577 21.63 28.19 -8.29
C TYR A 577 21.99 29.52 -7.60
N LEU A 578 22.42 29.50 -6.34
CA LEU A 578 22.97 30.68 -5.68
C LEU A 578 24.26 31.15 -6.36
N ASP A 579 25.09 30.22 -6.84
CA ASP A 579 26.27 30.55 -7.65
C ASP A 579 25.87 31.13 -9.01
N LYS A 580 24.91 30.50 -9.71
CA LYS A 580 24.40 30.97 -11.02
C LYS A 580 23.80 32.38 -10.93
N THR A 581 23.17 32.72 -9.79
CA THR A 581 22.54 34.04 -9.55
C THR A 581 23.43 35.06 -8.86
N GLY A 582 24.70 34.73 -8.56
CA GLY A 582 25.66 35.65 -7.95
C GLY A 582 25.43 35.96 -6.47
N LYS A 583 24.56 35.21 -5.78
CA LYS A 583 24.18 35.41 -4.37
C LYS A 583 25.19 34.79 -3.39
N LYS A 584 26.42 35.30 -3.38
CA LYS A 584 27.55 34.74 -2.61
C LYS A 584 27.34 34.72 -1.09
N GLU A 585 26.74 35.76 -0.53
CA GLU A 585 26.50 35.88 0.91
C GLU A 585 25.54 34.79 1.43
N GLU A 586 24.46 34.51 0.68
CA GLU A 586 23.51 33.44 1.02
C GLU A 586 24.11 32.03 0.83
N LYS A 587 25.08 31.88 -0.07
CA LYS A 587 25.68 30.60 -0.44
C LYS A 587 26.64 30.05 0.62
N LEU A 588 27.50 30.90 1.17
CA LEU A 588 28.55 30.51 2.12
C LEU A 588 28.04 29.70 3.33
N PRO A 589 26.98 30.11 4.06
CA PRO A 589 26.48 29.33 5.19
C PRO A 589 25.93 27.97 4.76
N LEU A 590 25.24 27.90 3.61
CA LEU A 590 24.68 26.65 3.08
C LEU A 590 25.76 25.67 2.62
N GLN A 591 26.86 26.15 2.05
CA GLN A 591 28.02 25.33 1.70
C GLN A 591 28.70 24.72 2.92
N LYS A 592 28.89 25.52 3.99
CA LYS A 592 29.43 25.02 5.26
C LYS A 592 28.53 23.91 5.82
N ARG A 593 27.22 24.15 5.83
CA ARG A 593 26.23 23.15 6.27
C ARG A 593 26.32 21.86 5.46
N LEU A 594 26.33 21.94 4.13
CA LEU A 594 26.42 20.76 3.28
C LEU A 594 27.71 19.96 3.53
N SER A 595 28.83 20.63 3.82
CA SER A 595 30.09 19.97 4.18
C SER A 595 29.97 19.16 5.48
N VAL A 596 29.39 19.77 6.52
CA VAL A 596 29.15 19.10 7.82
C VAL A 596 28.25 17.88 7.65
N LEU A 597 27.15 18.03 6.91
CA LEU A 597 26.20 16.93 6.67
C LEU A 597 26.85 15.77 5.90
N ARG A 598 27.69 16.06 4.89
CA ARG A 598 28.43 15.02 4.17
C ARG A 598 29.39 14.24 5.07
N THR A 599 30.07 14.91 5.99
CA THR A 599 30.98 14.24 6.94
C THR A 599 30.23 13.34 7.89
N LYS A 600 29.12 13.82 8.48
CA LYS A 600 28.23 13.01 9.33
C LYS A 600 27.66 11.80 8.61
N TYR A 601 27.20 11.98 7.36
CA TYR A 601 26.63 10.88 6.58
C TYR A 601 27.69 9.82 6.25
N LYS A 602 28.92 10.21 5.89
CA LYS A 602 30.03 9.25 5.70
C LYS A 602 30.32 8.42 6.96
N GLN A 603 30.24 9.02 8.14
CA GLN A 603 30.43 8.32 9.41
C GLN A 603 29.29 7.32 9.70
N LYS A 604 28.03 7.68 9.40
CA LYS A 604 26.87 6.79 9.55
C LYS A 604 26.86 5.58 8.60
N VAL A 605 27.53 5.67 7.45
CA VAL A 605 27.59 4.57 6.46
C VAL A 605 28.79 3.64 6.71
N ALA A 606 29.76 4.07 7.51
CA ALA A 606 30.93 3.27 7.88
C ALA A 606 30.71 2.38 9.13
N VAL A 607 29.58 2.56 9.81
CA VAL A 607 29.07 1.73 10.92
C VAL A 607 27.93 0.88 10.36
#